data_AF-A0A950W4R3-F1
#
_entry.id   AF-A0A950W4R3-F1
#
_cell.length_a   1.000
_cell.length_b   1.000
_cell.length_c   1.000
_cell.angle_alpha   90.00
_cell.angle_beta   90.00
_cell.angle_gamma   90.00
#
_symmetry.space_group_name_H-M   'P 1'
#
loop_
_entity.id
_entity.type
_entity.pdbx_description
1 polymer ?
#
loop_
_entity_poly.entity_id
_entity_poly.type
_entity_poly.pdbx_seq_one_letter_code
_entity_poly.pdbx_strand_id
1 'polypeptide(L)'
;MLSRYVVPQDDTNTMFIELRHVSETEGVTPAWWADRTIMVPGGQLPADSYEAGQRQPGDYEAQVSQRPIAIHGLEHIGATDRGVMMFRNQTRRGIRAVQAGRDPAGLCRDAGMVIPTYCNDTVTRMAPDGDPATDRRLMRETGRRLAESYLKAPPLLTSTAIG
;
A
#
# COMPACT_ATOMS: atom_id res chain seq x y z
N MET A 1 0.01 -11.76 2.61
CA MET A 1 0.36 -10.34 2.37
C MET A 1 0.84 -10.17 0.93
N LEU A 2 0.65 -9.00 0.31
CA LEU A 2 1.15 -8.68 -1.04
C LEU A 2 2.11 -7.49 -0.96
N SER A 3 3.27 -7.60 -1.59
CA SER A 3 4.11 -6.44 -1.90
C SER A 3 3.99 -6.14 -3.38
N ARG A 4 3.68 -4.89 -3.72
CA ARG A 4 3.60 -4.42 -5.10
C ARG A 4 4.58 -3.26 -5.30
N TYR A 5 5.36 -3.35 -6.38
CA TYR A 5 6.16 -2.25 -6.88
C TYR A 5 5.53 -1.75 -8.17
N VAL A 6 5.36 -0.43 -8.26
CA VAL A 6 4.91 0.26 -9.47
C VAL A 6 6.14 0.89 -10.10
N VAL A 7 6.62 0.29 -11.19
CA VAL A 7 7.87 0.66 -11.84
C VAL A 7 7.55 1.49 -13.08
N PRO A 8 7.97 2.77 -13.14
CA PRO A 8 7.76 3.58 -14.35
C PRO A 8 8.54 2.96 -15.51
N GLN A 9 7.86 2.76 -16.65
CA GLN A 9 8.49 2.35 -17.91
C GLN A 9 8.73 3.58 -18.79
N ASP A 10 7.73 4.44 -18.87
CA ASP A 10 7.76 5.74 -19.54
C ASP A 10 6.78 6.72 -18.83
N ASP A 11 6.53 7.87 -19.44
CA ASP A 11 5.65 8.93 -18.89
C ASP A 11 4.18 8.50 -18.71
N THR A 12 3.74 7.46 -19.42
CA THR A 12 2.34 7.03 -19.53
C THR A 12 2.12 5.56 -19.17
N ASN A 13 3.18 4.77 -18.99
CA ASN A 13 3.11 3.35 -18.71
C ASN A 13 3.92 2.97 -17.46
N THR A 14 3.36 2.08 -16.66
CA THR A 14 4.02 1.49 -15.50
C THR A 14 3.89 -0.02 -15.53
N MET A 15 4.92 -0.72 -15.06
CA MET A 15 4.89 -2.15 -14.83
C MET A 15 4.62 -2.44 -13.35
N PHE A 16 3.70 -3.36 -13.08
CA PHE A 16 3.48 -3.86 -11.72
C PHE A 16 4.31 -5.12 -11.49
N ILE A 17 5.12 -5.10 -10.44
CA ILE A 17 5.82 -6.30 -9.94
C ILE A 17 5.17 -6.67 -8.61
N GLU A 18 4.58 -7.86 -8.58
CA GLU A 18 3.81 -8.36 -7.43
C GLU A 18 4.47 -9.57 -6.80
N LEU A 19 4.65 -9.51 -5.48
CA LEU A 19 5.21 -10.57 -4.66
C LEU A 19 4.18 -10.97 -3.60
N ARG A 20 3.63 -12.19 -3.74
CA ARG A 20 2.73 -12.76 -2.74
C ARG A 20 3.55 -13.45 -1.66
N HIS A 21 3.34 -13.01 -0.42
CA HIS A 21 3.88 -13.66 0.76
C HIS A 21 2.88 -14.71 1.24
N VAL A 22 3.33 -15.96 1.22
CA VAL A 22 2.57 -17.17 1.61
C VAL A 22 3.29 -17.76 2.82
N SER A 23 2.56 -17.98 3.91
CA SER A 23 3.13 -18.68 5.07
C SER A 23 3.19 -20.18 4.79
N GLU A 24 4.36 -20.78 5.03
CA GLU A 24 4.55 -22.24 4.92
C GLU A 24 4.16 -22.97 6.21
N THR A 25 4.12 -22.25 7.34
CA THR A 25 3.93 -22.83 8.68
C THR A 25 2.55 -22.53 9.26
N GLU A 26 1.93 -21.42 8.86
CA GLU A 26 0.62 -21.03 9.33
C GLU A 26 -0.45 -21.35 8.30
N GLY A 27 -1.44 -22.16 8.69
CA GLY A 27 -2.62 -22.50 7.86
C GLY A 27 -3.59 -21.34 7.61
N VAL A 28 -3.14 -20.10 7.77
CA VAL A 28 -3.94 -18.88 7.62
C VAL A 28 -3.98 -18.37 6.18
N THR A 29 -3.10 -18.86 5.30
CA THR A 29 -3.09 -18.44 3.90
C THR A 29 -4.22 -19.15 3.14
N PRO A 30 -5.21 -18.44 2.58
CA PRO A 30 -6.26 -19.07 1.80
C PRO A 30 -5.69 -19.81 0.59
N ALA A 31 -6.24 -20.98 0.25
CA ALA A 31 -5.75 -21.81 -0.85
C ALA A 31 -5.66 -21.04 -2.18
N TRP A 32 -6.64 -20.18 -2.47
CA TRP A 32 -6.66 -19.34 -3.68
C TRP A 32 -5.53 -18.29 -3.70
N TRP A 33 -5.04 -17.85 -2.53
CA TRP A 33 -3.93 -16.90 -2.43
C TRP A 33 -2.58 -17.59 -2.69
N ALA A 34 -2.44 -18.82 -2.19
CA ALA A 34 -1.23 -19.64 -2.33
C ALA A 34 -1.07 -20.22 -3.75
N ASP A 35 -2.19 -20.43 -4.46
CA ASP A 35 -2.17 -20.91 -5.84
C ASP A 35 -1.61 -19.84 -6.80
N ARG A 36 -0.47 -20.16 -7.41
CA ARG A 36 0.25 -19.28 -8.34
C ARG A 36 -0.43 -19.18 -9.71
N THR A 37 -1.35 -20.10 -10.03
CA THR A 37 -2.10 -20.10 -11.28
C THR A 37 -3.31 -19.17 -11.23
N ILE A 38 -3.77 -18.83 -10.02
CA ILE A 38 -4.89 -17.93 -9.81
C ILE A 38 -4.37 -16.49 -9.78
N MET A 39 -4.86 -15.64 -10.67
CA MET A 39 -4.58 -14.21 -10.68
C MET A 39 -5.10 -13.55 -9.38
N VAL A 40 -4.40 -12.52 -8.86
CA VAL A 40 -4.87 -11.82 -7.65
C VAL A 40 -6.24 -11.19 -7.95
N PRO A 41 -7.30 -11.53 -7.19
CA PRO A 41 -8.59 -10.87 -7.32
C PRO A 41 -8.46 -9.37 -6.99
N GLY A 42 -9.21 -8.53 -7.70
CA GLY A 42 -9.16 -7.06 -7.50
C GLY A 42 -9.14 -6.24 -8.79
N GLY A 43 -9.25 -6.90 -9.96
CA GLY A 43 -9.42 -6.23 -11.24
C GLY A 43 -8.24 -5.32 -11.61
N GLN A 44 -7.00 -5.75 -11.31
CA GLN A 44 -5.77 -5.03 -11.70
C GLN A 44 -5.48 -5.13 -13.20
N LEU A 45 -6.10 -6.11 -13.87
CA LEU A 45 -6.02 -6.31 -15.30
C LEU A 45 -7.24 -5.70 -15.98
N PRO A 46 -7.11 -5.25 -17.24
CA PRO A 46 -8.24 -4.81 -18.01
C PRO A 46 -9.31 -5.91 -18.12
N ALA A 47 -10.57 -5.51 -18.08
CA ALA A 47 -11.66 -6.40 -18.44
C ALA A 47 -11.56 -6.84 -19.92
N ASP A 48 -12.16 -8.00 -20.25
CA ASP A 48 -12.18 -8.55 -21.61
C ASP A 48 -12.83 -7.61 -22.64
N SER A 49 -13.72 -6.71 -22.18
CA SER A 49 -14.32 -5.67 -23.00
C SER A 49 -14.62 -4.40 -22.19
N TYR A 50 -14.76 -3.28 -22.90
CA TYR A 50 -15.12 -1.99 -22.28
C TYR A 50 -16.46 -2.07 -21.53
N GLU A 51 -17.47 -2.73 -22.12
CA GLU A 51 -18.79 -2.89 -21.49
C GLU A 51 -18.72 -3.74 -20.22
N ALA A 52 -17.87 -4.77 -20.19
CA ALA A 52 -17.62 -5.57 -18.99
C ALA A 52 -16.97 -4.74 -17.88
N GLY A 53 -15.93 -3.96 -18.23
CA GLY A 53 -15.27 -3.03 -17.29
C GLY A 53 -16.21 -1.95 -16.76
N GLN A 54 -17.18 -1.48 -17.55
CA GLN A 54 -18.21 -0.55 -17.06
C GLN A 54 -19.20 -1.21 -16.09
N ARG A 55 -19.56 -2.48 -16.30
CA ARG A 55 -20.48 -3.22 -15.42
C ARG A 55 -19.82 -3.64 -14.11
N GLN A 56 -18.55 -4.01 -14.16
CA GLN A 56 -17.79 -4.50 -13.01
C GLN A 56 -16.39 -3.87 -13.00
N PRO A 57 -16.27 -2.57 -12.69
CA PRO A 57 -14.99 -1.88 -12.68
C PRO A 57 -14.11 -2.38 -11.52
N GLY A 58 -12.82 -2.58 -11.81
CA GLY A 58 -11.80 -2.90 -10.82
C GLY A 58 -10.79 -1.76 -10.64
N ASP A 59 -9.66 -2.10 -10.02
CA ASP A 59 -8.57 -1.15 -9.82
C ASP A 59 -7.98 -0.66 -11.15
N TYR A 60 -7.97 -1.48 -12.21
CA TYR A 60 -7.51 -1.07 -13.54
C TYR A 60 -8.35 0.09 -14.06
N GLU A 61 -9.68 -0.08 -14.13
CA GLU A 61 -10.59 0.98 -14.59
C GLU A 61 -10.50 2.23 -13.71
N ALA A 62 -10.38 2.06 -12.39
CA ALA A 62 -10.22 3.18 -11.46
C ALA A 62 -8.92 3.98 -11.68
N GLN A 63 -7.84 3.30 -12.08
CA GLN A 63 -6.56 3.95 -12.37
C GLN A 63 -6.57 4.63 -13.75
N VAL A 64 -6.95 3.91 -14.81
CA VAL A 64 -6.86 4.44 -16.19
C VAL A 64 -7.91 5.51 -16.49
N SER A 65 -9.04 5.51 -15.79
CA SER A 65 -10.06 6.57 -15.92
C SER A 65 -9.56 7.96 -15.49
N GLN A 66 -8.43 8.03 -14.79
CA GLN A 66 -7.78 9.30 -14.45
C GLN A 66 -7.01 9.94 -15.62
N ARG A 67 -7.01 9.29 -16.81
CA ARG A 67 -6.22 9.59 -18.04
C ARG A 67 -4.82 8.97 -17.98
N PRO A 68 -4.07 8.94 -19.11
CA PRO A 68 -2.68 8.45 -19.10
C PRO A 68 -1.79 9.17 -18.08
N ILE A 69 -2.06 10.46 -17.84
CA ILE A 69 -1.47 11.24 -16.74
C ILE A 69 -2.61 11.93 -15.98
N ALA A 70 -2.67 11.71 -14.67
CA ALA A 70 -3.67 12.34 -13.81
C ALA A 70 -3.51 13.87 -13.80
N ILE A 71 -4.61 14.59 -14.01
CA ILE A 71 -4.63 16.06 -13.99
C ILE A 71 -4.92 16.53 -12.57
N HIS A 72 -3.86 16.87 -11.83
CA HIS A 72 -3.99 17.31 -10.43
C HIS A 72 -4.91 18.52 -10.21
N GLY A 73 -5.06 19.39 -11.22
CA GLY A 73 -5.97 20.54 -11.16
C GLY A 73 -7.45 20.18 -11.13
N LEU A 74 -7.83 18.92 -11.40
CA LEU A 74 -9.21 18.43 -11.38
C LEU A 74 -9.56 17.67 -10.09
N GLU A 75 -8.61 17.52 -9.17
CA GLU A 75 -8.80 16.72 -7.96
C GLU A 75 -9.52 17.51 -6.85
N HIS A 76 -10.48 16.87 -6.20
CA HIS A 76 -11.13 17.38 -5.00
C HIS A 76 -10.70 16.55 -3.78
N ILE A 77 -9.61 16.98 -3.14
CA ILE A 77 -8.97 16.24 -2.03
C ILE A 77 -9.80 16.35 -0.74
N GLY A 78 -10.15 15.20 -0.17
CA GLY A 78 -10.86 15.07 1.09
C GLY A 78 -9.95 14.76 2.29
N ALA A 79 -10.56 14.65 3.48
CA ALA A 79 -9.84 14.31 4.71
C ALA A 79 -9.18 12.92 4.65
N THR A 80 -9.76 11.98 3.90
CA THR A 80 -9.27 10.62 3.69
C THR A 80 -8.00 10.58 2.83
N ASP A 81 -7.77 11.60 2.00
CA ASP A 81 -6.61 11.69 1.10
C ASP A 81 -5.34 12.21 1.78
N ARG A 82 -5.36 12.36 3.11
CA ARG A 82 -4.20 12.84 3.89
C ARG A 82 -2.94 12.01 3.60
N GLY A 83 -3.08 10.69 3.50
CA GLY A 83 -1.98 9.79 3.16
C GLY A 83 -1.39 10.07 1.76
N VAL A 84 -2.26 10.28 0.77
CA VAL A 84 -1.88 10.63 -0.60
C VAL A 84 -1.09 11.94 -0.63
N MET A 85 -1.56 12.96 0.10
CA MET A 85 -0.87 14.25 0.19
C MET A 85 0.49 14.14 0.88
N MET A 86 0.60 13.33 1.94
CA MET A 86 1.88 13.06 2.61
C MET A 86 2.86 12.36 1.67
N PHE A 87 2.40 11.36 0.92
CA PHE A 87 3.19 10.65 -0.07
C PHE A 87 3.70 11.58 -1.17
N ARG A 88 2.82 12.38 -1.78
CA ARG A 88 3.20 13.38 -2.79
C ARG A 88 4.26 14.35 -2.29
N ASN A 89 4.11 14.82 -1.05
CA ASN A 89 5.11 15.72 -0.45
C ASN A 89 6.46 15.01 -0.25
N GLN A 90 6.46 13.75 0.21
CA GLN A 90 7.67 12.94 0.33
C GLN A 90 8.37 12.75 -1.03
N THR A 91 7.63 12.43 -2.09
CA THR A 91 8.18 12.27 -3.44
C THR A 91 8.79 13.57 -3.95
N ARG A 92 8.09 14.72 -3.81
CA ARG A 92 8.63 16.03 -4.21
C ARG A 92 9.91 16.39 -3.45
N ARG A 93 9.99 16.08 -2.15
CA ARG A 93 11.23 16.27 -1.38
C ARG A 93 12.35 15.38 -1.92
N GLY A 94 12.07 14.12 -2.23
CA GLY A 94 13.02 13.19 -2.82
C GLY A 94 13.58 13.70 -4.15
N ILE A 95 12.71 14.14 -5.07
CA ILE A 95 13.10 14.73 -6.36
C ILE A 95 14.06 15.92 -6.15
N ARG A 96 13.70 16.85 -5.25
CA ARG A 96 14.55 18.02 -4.94
C ARG A 96 15.89 17.63 -4.30
N ALA A 97 15.91 16.58 -3.49
CA ALA A 97 17.15 16.07 -2.90
C ALA A 97 18.08 15.54 -3.99
N VAL A 98 17.56 14.69 -4.88
CA VAL A 98 18.31 14.14 -6.02
C VAL A 98 18.84 15.24 -6.94
N GLN A 99 18.01 16.23 -7.29
CA GLN A 99 18.42 17.39 -8.09
C GLN A 99 19.57 18.18 -7.44
N ALA A 100 19.64 18.20 -6.11
CA ALA A 100 20.69 18.85 -5.35
C ALA A 100 21.90 17.94 -5.05
N GLY A 101 22.00 16.78 -5.71
CA GLY A 101 23.09 15.82 -5.52
C GLY A 101 23.05 15.08 -4.18
N ARG A 102 21.90 15.03 -3.50
CA ARG A 102 21.70 14.31 -2.23
C ARG A 102 20.83 13.08 -2.42
N ASP A 103 20.97 12.11 -1.54
CA ASP A 103 20.10 10.94 -1.53
C ASP A 103 18.69 11.29 -1.02
N PRO A 104 17.61 10.74 -1.63
CA PRO A 104 16.27 10.84 -1.10
C PRO A 104 16.12 10.00 0.18
N ALA A 105 15.23 10.42 1.07
CA ALA A 105 14.97 9.67 2.30
C ALA A 105 14.40 8.27 2.00
N GLY A 106 14.88 7.27 2.73
CA GLY A 106 14.46 5.87 2.58
C GLY A 106 15.22 5.10 1.49
N LEU A 107 16.22 5.72 0.83
CA LEU A 107 17.10 4.99 -0.07
C LEU A 107 17.96 4.00 0.71
N CYS A 108 17.95 2.74 0.28
CA CYS A 108 18.80 1.68 0.79
C CYS A 108 19.70 1.17 -0.33
N ARG A 109 21.03 1.19 -0.12
CA ARG A 109 22.02 0.67 -1.07
C ARG A 109 22.71 -0.61 -0.59
N ASP A 110 22.55 -0.93 0.69
CA ASP A 110 23.20 -2.07 1.30
C ASP A 110 22.54 -3.36 0.85
N ALA A 111 23.32 -4.22 0.18
CA ALA A 111 22.87 -5.54 -0.19
C ALA A 111 22.58 -6.36 1.08
N GLY A 112 21.38 -6.93 1.16
CA GLY A 112 20.95 -7.74 2.31
C GLY A 112 20.21 -6.97 3.41
N MET A 113 20.08 -5.64 3.31
CA MET A 113 19.20 -4.91 4.23
C MET A 113 17.73 -5.25 3.97
N VAL A 114 17.01 -5.56 5.05
CA VAL A 114 15.57 -5.82 4.97
C VAL A 114 14.83 -4.49 5.11
N ILE A 115 14.10 -4.09 4.07
CA ILE A 115 13.27 -2.90 4.11
C ILE A 115 11.96 -3.24 4.83
N PRO A 116 11.68 -2.69 6.02
CA PRO A 116 10.43 -2.94 6.69
C PRO A 116 9.30 -2.33 5.86
N THR A 117 8.23 -3.12 5.63
CA THR A 117 7.01 -2.61 5.01
C THR A 117 5.92 -2.52 6.04
N TYR A 118 5.18 -1.42 6.01
CA TYR A 118 4.13 -1.09 6.97
C TYR A 118 2.73 -1.22 6.36
N CYS A 119 2.63 -1.79 5.16
CA CYS A 119 1.39 -1.98 4.42
C CYS A 119 0.68 -3.25 4.92
N ASN A 120 0.03 -3.14 6.08
CA ASN A 120 -0.74 -4.23 6.66
C ASN A 120 -2.12 -3.72 7.09
N ASP A 121 -3.13 -4.55 6.91
CA ASP A 121 -4.46 -4.30 7.46
C ASP A 121 -4.59 -5.03 8.80
N THR A 122 -4.73 -4.26 9.87
CA THR A 122 -4.96 -4.79 11.22
C THR A 122 -6.43 -4.60 11.60
N VAL A 123 -7.16 -5.69 11.72
CA VAL A 123 -8.51 -5.66 12.28
C VAL A 123 -8.42 -5.97 13.77
N THR A 124 -8.88 -5.03 14.60
CA THR A 124 -9.01 -5.23 16.04
C THR A 124 -10.47 -5.13 16.45
N ARG A 125 -10.90 -5.99 17.38
CA ARG A 125 -12.23 -5.88 17.97
C ARG A 125 -12.16 -4.92 19.14
N MET A 126 -13.03 -3.91 19.12
CA MET A 126 -13.18 -2.94 20.21
C MET A 126 -14.66 -2.82 20.52
N ALA A 127 -15.02 -2.84 21.80
CA ALA A 127 -16.38 -2.54 22.21
C ALA A 127 -16.63 -1.03 21.98
N PRO A 128 -17.78 -0.65 21.39
CA PRO A 128 -18.11 0.75 21.21
C PRO A 128 -18.39 1.41 22.57
N ASP A 129 -18.03 2.69 22.70
CA ASP A 129 -18.44 3.51 23.84
C ASP A 129 -19.81 4.17 23.58
N GLY A 130 -20.61 4.34 24.63
CA GLY A 130 -21.92 4.99 24.54
C GLY A 130 -21.86 6.48 24.22
N ASP A 131 -20.75 7.15 24.52
CA ASP A 131 -20.49 8.53 24.15
C ASP A 131 -19.71 8.63 22.82
N PRO A 132 -20.28 9.23 21.75
CA PRO A 132 -19.62 9.35 20.45
C PRO A 132 -18.30 10.13 20.46
N ALA A 133 -18.07 11.01 21.44
CA ALA A 133 -16.81 11.74 21.55
C ALA A 133 -15.71 10.85 22.16
N THR A 134 -16.05 10.11 23.21
CA THR A 134 -15.17 9.12 23.84
C THR A 134 -14.86 7.96 22.89
N ASP A 135 -15.85 7.44 22.16
CA ASP A 135 -15.64 6.37 21.17
C ASP A 135 -14.61 6.77 20.10
N ARG A 136 -14.77 7.96 19.50
CA ARG A 136 -13.81 8.51 18.53
C ARG A 136 -12.40 8.69 19.11
N ARG A 137 -12.30 9.10 20.38
CA ARG A 137 -11.00 9.21 21.07
C ARG A 137 -10.35 7.84 21.24
N LEU A 138 -11.10 6.84 21.72
CA LEU A 138 -10.64 5.47 21.92
C LEU A 138 -10.19 4.81 20.62
N MET A 139 -10.95 5.00 19.53
CA MET A 139 -10.56 4.53 18.20
C MET A 139 -9.21 5.12 17.76
N ARG A 140 -9.02 6.43 17.97
CA ARG A 140 -7.78 7.13 17.60
C ARG A 140 -6.59 6.68 18.44
N GLU A 141 -6.76 6.55 19.75
CA GLU A 141 -5.71 6.08 20.66
C GLU A 141 -5.33 4.63 20.35
N THR A 142 -6.30 3.77 20.08
CA THR A 142 -6.07 2.38 19.69
C THR A 142 -5.31 2.29 18.37
N GLY A 143 -5.76 3.02 17.33
CA GLY A 143 -5.06 3.07 16.05
C GLY A 143 -3.62 3.59 16.17
N ARG A 144 -3.40 4.60 17.04
CA ARG A 144 -2.06 5.11 17.31
C ARG A 144 -1.17 4.09 18.01
N ARG A 145 -1.69 3.40 19.03
CA ARG A 145 -0.95 2.35 19.75
C ARG A 145 -0.56 1.20 18.81
N LEU A 146 -1.45 0.81 17.90
CA LEU A 146 -1.16 -0.19 16.86
C LEU A 146 -0.07 0.30 15.91
N ALA A 147 -0.16 1.53 15.41
CA ALA A 147 0.88 2.08 14.54
C ALA A 147 2.24 2.14 15.24
N GLU A 148 2.28 2.57 16.51
CA GLU A 148 3.50 2.60 17.31
C GLU A 148 4.09 1.22 17.58
N SER A 149 3.26 0.19 17.79
CA SER A 149 3.75 -1.19 17.95
C SER A 149 4.35 -1.72 16.65
N TYR A 150 3.72 -1.44 15.50
CA TYR A 150 4.24 -1.85 14.18
C TYR A 150 5.56 -1.16 13.84
N LEU A 151 5.75 0.09 14.24
CA LEU A 151 7.01 0.79 14.05
C LEU A 151 8.14 0.19 14.91
N LYS A 152 7.83 -0.24 16.14
CA LYS A 152 8.80 -0.87 17.05
C LYS A 152 9.15 -2.30 16.67
N ALA A 153 8.16 -3.08 16.21
CA ALA A 153 8.32 -4.47 15.80
C ALA A 153 7.58 -4.71 14.48
N PRO A 154 8.20 -4.37 13.33
CA PRO A 154 7.58 -4.58 12.03
C PRO A 154 7.29 -6.07 11.81
N PRO A 155 6.06 -6.45 11.44
CA PRO A 155 5.63 -7.86 11.41
C PRO A 155 6.35 -8.72 10.37
N LEU A 156 7.04 -8.11 9.40
CA LEU A 156 7.80 -8.81 8.37
C LEU A 156 9.31 -8.86 8.62
N LEU A 157 9.79 -8.22 9.68
CA LEU A 157 11.14 -8.47 10.15
C LEU A 157 11.08 -9.76 10.94
N THR A 158 11.45 -10.87 10.30
CA THR A 158 11.75 -12.10 11.02
C THR A 158 12.80 -11.77 12.07
N SER A 159 12.57 -12.21 13.31
CA SER A 159 13.60 -12.23 14.35
C SER A 159 14.71 -13.22 13.94
N THR A 160 15.49 -12.87 12.92
CA THR A 160 16.73 -13.55 12.61
C THR A 160 17.80 -12.88 13.46
N ALA A 161 17.86 -13.28 14.74
CA ALA A 161 19.14 -13.39 15.40
C ALA A 161 19.92 -14.43 14.56
N ILE A 162 20.71 -13.93 13.61
CA ILE A 162 21.67 -14.73 12.89
C ILE A 162 22.79 -15.00 13.90
N GLY A 163 22.73 -16.18 14.52
CA GLY A 163 23.85 -16.76 15.28
C GLY A 163 24.92 -17.30 14.34
#